data_AF-A0A8T0Q6V9-F1
#
_entry.id   AF-A0A8T0Q6V9-F1
#
_cell.length_a   1.000
_cell.length_b   1.000
_cell.length_c   1.000
_cell.angle_alpha   90.00
_cell.angle_beta   90.00
_cell.angle_gamma   90.00
#
_symmetry.space_group_name_H-M   'P 1'
#
loop_
_entity.id
_entity.type
_entity.pdbx_description
1 polymer ?
#
loop_
_entity_poly.entity_id
_entity_poly.type
_entity_poly.pdbx_seq_one_letter_code
_entity_poly.pdbx_strand_id
1 'polypeptide(L)'
;MEDLRSLRATYHFMRCVCRDPEVGRLISVERFYQMYRYDHDGYLTLLPRLAQVGNLEACFIIGMIIVLRHPVIRPLPVIDKNLERAARGGHKVAAYVAAILLYMANGGAGIDNTTGQYMRQVIGHEPVKVQWGGAKMLSNEECYQIRERVTKVVSWLQMRRKAALPMRADLDPCKRCKCDSVVVLPWPQFGCKVFCSEDCRIRRKLKLFLTGFL
;
A
#
# COMPACT_ATOMS: atom_id res chain seq x y z
N MET A 1 45.72 -13.06 -18.79
CA MET A 1 45.32 -13.39 -17.40
C MET A 1 44.83 -12.17 -16.62
N GLU A 2 45.07 -10.93 -17.09
CA GLU A 2 44.50 -9.70 -16.52
C GLU A 2 42.97 -9.71 -16.42
N ASP A 3 42.28 -10.28 -17.40
CA ASP A 3 40.82 -10.20 -17.52
C ASP A 3 40.08 -10.83 -16.32
N LEU A 4 40.55 -11.97 -15.83
CA LEU A 4 39.98 -12.61 -14.63
C LEU A 4 40.27 -11.85 -13.33
N ARG A 5 41.43 -11.18 -13.24
CA ARG A 5 41.78 -10.35 -12.07
C ARG A 5 40.95 -9.07 -12.04
N SER A 6 40.76 -8.42 -13.19
CA SER A 6 39.87 -7.27 -13.35
C SER A 6 38.42 -7.63 -13.04
N LEU A 7 37.93 -8.77 -13.54
CA LEU A 7 36.58 -9.24 -13.25
C LEU A 7 36.39 -9.49 -11.74
N ARG A 8 37.38 -10.09 -11.06
CA ARG A 8 37.35 -10.29 -9.61
C ARG A 8 37.34 -8.98 -8.85
N ALA A 9 38.16 -8.00 -9.25
CA ALA A 9 38.19 -6.69 -8.63
C ALA A 9 36.84 -5.97 -8.77
N THR A 10 36.26 -5.97 -9.96
CA THR A 10 34.92 -5.40 -10.22
C THR A 10 33.84 -6.13 -9.43
N TYR A 11 33.89 -7.46 -9.37
CA TYR A 11 32.97 -8.26 -8.56
C TYR A 11 33.08 -7.93 -7.06
N HIS A 12 34.29 -7.83 -6.52
CA HIS A 12 34.50 -7.45 -5.12
C HIS A 12 34.04 -6.03 -4.83
N PHE A 13 34.33 -5.09 -5.72
CA PHE A 13 33.88 -3.71 -5.62
C PHE A 13 32.35 -3.64 -5.63
N MET A 14 31.69 -4.24 -6.62
CA MET A 14 30.23 -4.30 -6.68
C MET A 14 29.64 -5.01 -5.46
N ARG A 15 30.27 -6.09 -4.98
CA ARG A 15 29.83 -6.80 -3.78
C ARG A 15 29.96 -5.94 -2.51
N CYS A 16 30.97 -5.08 -2.42
CA CYS A 16 31.11 -4.11 -1.34
C CYS A 16 30.05 -3.00 -1.44
N VAL A 17 29.84 -2.44 -2.63
CA VAL A 17 28.81 -1.42 -2.89
C VAL A 17 27.41 -1.97 -2.61
N CYS A 18 27.11 -3.21 -3.01
CA CYS A 18 25.84 -3.88 -2.72
C CYS A 18 25.68 -4.28 -1.24
N ARG A 19 26.76 -4.26 -0.45
CA ARG A 19 26.72 -4.46 1.01
C ARG A 19 26.56 -3.15 1.77
N ASP A 20 26.68 -2.01 1.09
CA ASP A 20 26.36 -0.70 1.66
C ASP A 20 24.84 -0.65 1.96
N PRO A 21 24.44 -0.44 3.22
CA PRO A 21 23.03 -0.36 3.60
C PRO A 21 22.27 0.74 2.86
N GLU A 22 22.91 1.87 2.53
CA GLU A 22 22.27 2.99 1.84
C GLU A 22 21.97 2.63 0.38
N VAL A 23 22.89 1.92 -0.28
CA VAL A 23 22.65 1.36 -1.62
C VAL A 23 21.48 0.38 -1.56
N GLY A 24 21.51 -0.55 -0.61
CA GLY A 24 20.45 -1.54 -0.42
C GLY A 24 19.05 -0.94 -0.18
N ARG A 25 18.96 0.19 0.53
CA ARG A 25 17.70 0.93 0.74
C ARG A 25 17.12 1.52 -0.53
N LEU A 26 17.97 1.87 -1.50
CA LEU A 26 17.59 2.53 -2.75
C LEU A 26 17.37 1.56 -3.92
N ILE A 27 17.67 0.27 -3.73
CA ILE A 27 17.40 -0.75 -4.75
C ILE A 27 15.89 -0.82 -5.04
N SER A 28 15.51 -0.55 -6.28
CA SER A 28 14.12 -0.71 -6.73
C SER A 28 13.79 -2.19 -6.90
N VAL A 29 12.91 -2.70 -6.05
CA VAL A 29 12.52 -4.12 -6.05
C VAL A 29 11.63 -4.45 -7.24
N GLU A 30 10.81 -3.50 -7.70
CA GLU A 30 10.04 -3.58 -8.94
C GLU A 30 10.90 -3.97 -10.16
N ARG A 31 12.17 -3.55 -10.23
CA ARG A 31 13.08 -3.93 -11.33
C ARG A 31 13.45 -5.41 -11.35
N PHE A 32 13.29 -6.11 -10.23
CA PHE A 32 13.55 -7.55 -10.11
C PHE A 32 12.30 -8.40 -10.39
N TYR A 33 11.27 -7.82 -11.02
CA TYR A 33 10.08 -8.57 -11.42
C TYR A 33 10.39 -9.81 -12.27
N GLN A 34 11.32 -9.69 -13.22
CA GLN A 34 11.72 -10.85 -14.03
C GLN A 34 12.39 -11.93 -13.18
N MET A 35 13.10 -11.54 -12.13
CA MET A 35 13.67 -12.49 -11.16
C MET A 35 12.57 -13.26 -10.44
N TYR A 36 11.49 -12.60 -9.99
CA TYR A 36 10.34 -13.32 -9.41
C TYR A 36 9.75 -14.38 -10.35
N ARG A 37 9.73 -14.11 -11.67
CA ARG A 37 9.18 -15.04 -12.68
C ARG A 37 10.11 -16.22 -13.01
N TYR A 38 11.42 -15.98 -13.12
CA TYR A 38 12.37 -16.97 -13.63
C TYR A 38 13.27 -17.58 -12.55
N ASP A 39 13.43 -16.91 -11.42
CA ASP A 39 14.22 -17.32 -10.25
C ASP A 39 13.49 -16.91 -8.96
N HIS A 40 12.34 -17.55 -8.74
CA HIS A 40 11.45 -17.25 -7.63
C HIS A 40 12.16 -17.40 -6.26
N ASP A 41 13.02 -18.41 -6.11
CA ASP A 41 13.75 -18.67 -4.87
C ASP A 41 14.83 -17.62 -4.60
N GLY A 42 15.55 -17.19 -5.64
CA GLY A 42 16.50 -16.09 -5.53
C GLY A 42 15.80 -14.78 -5.16
N TYR A 43 14.62 -14.51 -5.73
CA TYR A 43 13.82 -13.32 -5.40
C TYR A 43 13.34 -13.35 -3.94
N LEU A 44 12.82 -14.49 -3.48
CA LEU A 44 12.41 -14.67 -2.07
C LEU A 44 13.60 -14.61 -1.10
N THR A 45 14.81 -14.95 -1.55
CA THR A 45 16.04 -14.80 -0.77
C THR A 45 16.54 -13.35 -0.72
N LEU A 46 16.36 -12.59 -1.80
CA LEU A 46 16.76 -11.19 -1.91
C LEU A 46 15.91 -10.27 -1.02
N LEU A 47 14.59 -10.48 -1.01
CA LEU A 47 13.63 -9.63 -0.30
C LEU A 47 13.98 -9.42 1.19
N PRO A 48 14.19 -10.47 2.02
CA PRO A 48 14.56 -10.29 3.42
C PRO A 48 15.86 -9.51 3.63
N ARG A 49 16.84 -9.69 2.73
CA ARG A 49 18.13 -8.98 2.81
C ARG A 49 17.93 -7.47 2.60
N LEU A 50 17.13 -7.10 1.60
CA LEU A 50 16.79 -5.70 1.33
C LEU A 50 15.96 -5.10 2.47
N ALA A 51 14.98 -5.85 3.00
CA ALA A 51 14.19 -5.40 4.15
C ALA A 51 15.05 -5.19 5.41
N GLN A 52 16.05 -6.05 5.62
CA GLN A 52 16.98 -5.94 6.76
C GLN A 52 17.77 -4.63 6.73
N VAL A 53 18.28 -4.23 5.57
CA VAL A 53 18.99 -2.95 5.40
C VAL A 53 18.06 -1.72 5.38
N GLY A 54 16.75 -1.94 5.40
CA GLY A 54 15.74 -0.88 5.54
C GLY A 54 15.06 -0.46 4.24
N ASN A 55 15.16 -1.27 3.18
CA ASN A 55 14.41 -1.03 1.95
C ASN A 55 12.91 -1.15 2.21
N LEU A 56 12.17 -0.04 2.07
CA LEU A 56 10.75 0.02 2.39
C LEU A 56 9.88 -0.70 1.36
N GLU A 57 10.31 -0.75 0.09
CA GLU A 57 9.61 -1.48 -0.97
C GLU A 57 9.70 -3.00 -0.73
N ALA A 58 10.87 -3.50 -0.33
CA ALA A 58 11.05 -4.89 0.08
C ALA A 58 10.20 -5.22 1.32
N CYS A 59 10.19 -4.34 2.31
CA CYS A 59 9.33 -4.49 3.49
C CYS A 59 7.85 -4.57 3.11
N PHE A 60 7.41 -3.69 2.19
CA PHE A 60 6.05 -3.69 1.66
C PHE A 60 5.71 -5.00 0.95
N ILE A 61 6.57 -5.49 0.05
CA ILE A 61 6.33 -6.73 -0.71
C ILE A 61 6.26 -7.95 0.22
N ILE A 62 7.17 -8.07 1.19
CA ILE A 62 7.12 -9.13 2.21
C ILE A 62 5.79 -9.07 2.97
N GLY A 63 5.40 -7.88 3.43
CA GLY A 63 4.13 -7.67 4.11
C GLY A 63 2.93 -8.08 3.25
N MET A 64 2.94 -7.73 1.96
CA MET A 64 1.91 -8.12 1.00
C MET A 64 1.84 -9.63 0.78
N ILE A 65 2.97 -10.33 0.68
CA ILE A 65 3.00 -11.80 0.59
C ILE A 65 2.33 -12.42 1.81
N ILE A 66 2.64 -11.94 3.02
CA ILE A 66 2.02 -12.44 4.26
C ILE A 66 0.52 -12.16 4.28
N VAL A 67 0.10 -10.94 3.93
CA VAL A 67 -1.32 -10.59 3.82
C VAL A 67 -1.99 -11.53 2.84
N LEU A 68 -1.48 -11.68 1.63
CA LEU A 68 -2.09 -12.48 0.56
C LEU A 68 -2.16 -13.98 0.88
N ARG A 69 -1.19 -14.54 1.61
CA ARG A 69 -1.15 -15.96 1.99
C ARG A 69 -2.19 -16.37 3.03
N HIS A 70 -2.62 -15.45 3.91
CA HIS A 70 -3.56 -15.80 4.97
C HIS A 70 -5.00 -15.45 4.58
N PRO A 71 -5.97 -16.37 4.76
CA PRO A 71 -7.38 -16.06 4.63
C PRO A 71 -7.75 -15.12 5.78
N VAL A 72 -8.03 -13.85 5.45
CA VAL A 72 -8.44 -12.86 6.45
C VAL A 72 -9.91 -13.12 6.78
N ILE A 73 -10.17 -14.14 7.61
CA ILE A 73 -11.49 -14.46 8.16
C ILE A 73 -11.84 -13.48 9.28
N ARG A 74 -10.81 -12.97 9.98
CA ARG A 74 -10.83 -11.77 10.82
C ARG A 74 -9.50 -11.04 10.64
N PRO A 75 -9.48 -9.78 10.22
CA PRO A 75 -8.26 -8.99 10.27
C PRO A 75 -7.89 -8.86 11.75
N LEU A 76 -6.75 -9.44 12.13
CA LEU A 76 -6.18 -9.21 13.45
C LEU A 76 -5.88 -7.71 13.57
N PRO A 77 -6.04 -7.10 14.75
CA PRO A 77 -5.70 -5.69 14.99
C PRO A 77 -4.20 -5.37 14.81
N VAL A 78 -3.39 -6.38 14.45
CA VAL A 78 -1.95 -6.30 14.25
C VAL A 78 -1.66 -6.56 12.76
N ILE A 79 -1.07 -5.55 12.11
CA ILE A 79 -0.53 -5.67 10.75
C ILE A 79 0.86 -6.32 10.78
N ASP A 80 1.28 -6.94 9.68
CA ASP A 80 2.63 -7.53 9.58
C ASP A 80 3.70 -6.48 9.87
N LYS A 81 4.74 -6.86 10.62
CA LYS A 81 5.82 -5.96 11.05
C LYS A 81 6.54 -5.27 9.88
N ASN A 82 6.68 -5.94 8.73
CA ASN A 82 7.32 -5.35 7.56
C ASN A 82 6.39 -4.34 6.89
N LEU A 83 5.08 -4.66 6.83
CA LEU A 83 4.10 -3.72 6.33
C LEU A 83 4.01 -2.47 7.22
N GLU A 84 4.03 -2.64 8.54
CA GLU A 84 4.10 -1.52 9.50
C GLU A 84 5.38 -0.70 9.30
N ARG A 85 6.54 -1.36 9.21
CA ARG A 85 7.83 -0.69 8.99
C ARG A 85 7.83 0.14 7.70
N ALA A 86 7.29 -0.42 6.61
CA ALA A 86 7.16 0.29 5.35
C ALA A 86 6.24 1.52 5.48
N ALA A 87 5.07 1.35 6.10
CA ALA A 87 4.12 2.43 6.32
C ALA A 87 4.71 3.55 7.19
N ARG A 88 5.31 3.22 8.34
CA ARG A 88 5.96 4.18 9.24
C ARG A 88 7.17 4.85 8.61
N GLY A 89 7.88 4.15 7.73
CA GLY A 89 8.97 4.70 6.93
C GLY A 89 8.54 5.65 5.81
N GLY A 90 7.23 5.87 5.61
CA GLY A 90 6.72 6.80 4.60
C GLY A 90 6.44 6.17 3.22
N HIS A 91 6.43 4.83 3.11
CA HIS A 91 6.04 4.17 1.87
C HIS A 91 4.52 4.30 1.66
N LYS A 92 4.09 5.27 0.82
CA LYS A 92 2.68 5.63 0.60
C LYS A 92 1.76 4.43 0.30
N VAL A 93 2.19 3.50 -0.54
CA VAL A 93 1.39 2.31 -0.88
C VAL A 93 1.22 1.39 0.34
N ALA A 94 2.26 1.26 1.17
CA ALA A 94 2.19 0.46 2.39
C ALA A 94 1.28 1.11 3.43
N ALA A 95 1.39 2.43 3.61
CA ALA A 95 0.49 3.19 4.48
C ALA A 95 -0.98 3.03 4.07
N TYR A 96 -1.28 3.10 2.78
CA TYR A 96 -2.63 2.86 2.26
C TYR A 96 -3.16 1.46 2.60
N VAL A 97 -2.37 0.41 2.33
CA VAL A 97 -2.76 -0.98 2.63
C VAL A 97 -2.92 -1.19 4.14
N ALA A 98 -1.97 -0.70 4.95
CA ALA A 98 -2.01 -0.80 6.41
C ALA A 98 -3.28 -0.15 6.99
N ALA A 99 -3.63 1.06 6.53
CA ALA A 99 -4.86 1.74 6.93
C ALA A 99 -6.11 0.90 6.62
N ILE A 100 -6.16 0.27 5.44
CA ILE A 100 -7.30 -0.56 5.06
C ILE A 100 -7.40 -1.81 5.94
N LEU A 101 -6.30 -2.50 6.19
CA LEU A 101 -6.27 -3.70 7.05
C LEU A 101 -6.69 -3.36 8.49
N LEU A 102 -6.16 -2.27 9.04
CA LEU A 102 -6.49 -1.79 10.38
C LEU A 102 -7.97 -1.38 10.49
N TYR A 103 -8.49 -0.66 9.50
CA TYR A 103 -9.90 -0.28 9.46
C TYR A 103 -10.82 -1.51 9.42
N MET A 104 -10.44 -2.57 8.69
CA MET A 104 -11.19 -3.82 8.69
C MET A 104 -11.12 -4.55 10.03
N ALA A 105 -9.99 -4.47 10.75
CA ALA A 105 -9.79 -5.17 12.02
C ALA A 105 -10.74 -4.68 13.13
N ASN A 106 -11.33 -3.49 12.98
CA ASN A 106 -12.31 -2.91 13.89
C ASN A 106 -11.86 -2.93 15.37
N GLY A 107 -10.57 -2.72 15.64
CA GLY A 107 -10.01 -2.86 16.99
C GLY A 107 -10.21 -1.64 17.91
N GLY A 108 -11.22 -0.81 17.65
CA GLY A 108 -11.58 0.36 18.47
C GLY A 108 -10.82 1.65 18.16
N ALA A 109 -11.08 2.69 18.96
CA ALA A 109 -10.70 4.08 18.68
C ALA A 109 -9.19 4.33 18.48
N GLY A 110 -8.32 3.57 19.16
CA GLY A 110 -6.86 3.66 18.96
C GLY A 110 -6.44 3.26 17.55
N ILE A 111 -7.05 2.19 17.02
CA ILE A 111 -6.79 1.68 15.66
C ILE A 111 -7.43 2.58 14.60
N ASP A 112 -8.57 3.20 14.90
CA ASP A 112 -9.18 4.22 14.04
C ASP A 112 -8.25 5.45 13.91
N ASN A 113 -7.56 5.87 14.99
CA ASN A 113 -6.59 6.97 14.91
C ASN A 113 -5.36 6.62 14.06
N THR A 114 -4.76 5.44 14.25
CA THR A 114 -3.63 4.96 13.41
C THR A 114 -4.03 4.84 11.94
N THR A 115 -5.24 4.34 11.67
CA THR A 115 -5.82 4.30 10.32
C THR A 115 -5.88 5.70 9.70
N GLY A 116 -6.38 6.68 10.46
CA GLY A 116 -6.44 8.07 10.02
C GLY A 116 -5.06 8.67 9.75
N GLN A 117 -4.06 8.37 10.59
CA GLN A 117 -2.68 8.83 10.38
C GLN A 117 -2.10 8.32 9.06
N TYR A 118 -2.21 7.03 8.77
CA TYR A 118 -1.73 6.47 7.52
C TYR A 118 -2.49 7.00 6.29
N MET A 119 -3.81 7.21 6.39
CA MET A 119 -4.55 7.82 5.28
C MET A 119 -4.15 9.28 5.03
N ARG A 120 -3.78 10.03 6.06
CA ARG A 120 -3.25 11.40 5.91
C ARG A 120 -1.90 11.42 5.19
N GLN A 121 -1.02 10.44 5.44
CA GLN A 121 0.25 10.31 4.70
C GLN A 121 0.05 10.11 3.19
N VAL A 122 -1.07 9.51 2.80
CA VAL A 122 -1.37 9.15 1.42
C VAL A 122 -2.00 10.30 0.62
N ILE A 123 -2.78 11.16 1.28
CA ILE A 123 -3.74 12.03 0.58
C ILE A 123 -3.42 13.51 0.71
N GLY A 124 -2.59 13.91 1.67
CA GLY A 124 -2.41 15.32 2.00
C GLY A 124 -3.65 15.91 2.69
N HIS A 125 -3.48 17.07 3.31
CA HIS A 125 -4.40 17.60 4.31
C HIS A 125 -5.55 18.46 3.78
N GLU A 126 -5.69 18.72 2.48
CA GLU A 126 -6.56 19.80 2.03
C GLU A 126 -8.01 19.37 1.74
N PRO A 127 -8.97 19.66 2.64
CA PRO A 127 -10.37 19.60 2.29
C PRO A 127 -10.69 20.70 1.28
N VAL A 128 -11.38 20.34 0.21
CA VAL A 128 -11.84 21.33 -0.77
C VAL A 128 -13.19 21.86 -0.32
N LYS A 129 -13.31 23.19 -0.24
CA LYS A 129 -14.60 23.86 -0.11
C LYS A 129 -15.32 23.74 -1.45
N VAL A 130 -16.48 23.08 -1.49
CA VAL A 130 -17.34 23.09 -2.68
C VAL A 130 -18.57 23.95 -2.45
N GLN A 131 -19.16 24.45 -3.54
CA GLN A 131 -20.28 25.39 -3.56
C GLN A 131 -21.54 24.95 -2.78
N TRP A 132 -21.67 23.65 -2.47
CA TRP A 132 -22.83 23.05 -1.81
C TRP A 132 -22.53 22.54 -0.40
N GLY A 133 -22.18 23.45 0.51
CA GLY A 133 -22.19 23.27 1.96
C GLY A 133 -21.12 22.34 2.55
N GLY A 134 -20.24 22.92 3.37
CA GLY A 134 -19.25 22.23 4.20
C GLY A 134 -17.95 21.84 3.49
N ALA A 135 -16.87 21.75 4.27
CA ALA A 135 -15.60 21.17 3.84
C ALA A 135 -15.82 19.71 3.41
N LYS A 136 -15.40 19.34 2.19
CA LYS A 136 -15.54 17.99 1.66
C LYS A 136 -14.17 17.41 1.32
N MET A 137 -14.03 16.11 1.52
CA MET A 137 -12.84 15.39 1.12
C MET A 137 -13.02 14.84 -0.29
N LEU A 138 -12.05 15.08 -1.16
CA LEU A 138 -12.04 14.54 -2.52
C LEU A 138 -11.25 13.23 -2.57
N SER A 139 -11.59 12.39 -3.54
CA SER A 139 -10.70 11.32 -3.99
C SER A 139 -9.52 11.93 -4.74
N ASN A 140 -8.32 11.86 -4.18
CA ASN A 140 -7.10 12.34 -4.84
C ASN A 140 -6.61 11.33 -5.89
N GLU A 141 -6.05 11.83 -7.00
CA GLU A 141 -5.33 11.09 -8.06
C GLU A 141 -4.28 10.14 -7.47
N GLU A 142 -3.57 10.57 -6.42
CA GLU A 142 -2.60 9.73 -5.72
C GLU A 142 -3.21 8.42 -5.20
N CYS A 143 -4.46 8.45 -4.71
CA CYS A 143 -5.15 7.23 -4.31
C CYS A 143 -5.45 6.30 -5.48
N TYR A 144 -5.69 6.85 -6.67
CA TYR A 144 -5.92 6.05 -7.86
C TYR A 144 -4.63 5.32 -8.24
N GLN A 145 -3.53 6.04 -8.35
CA GLN A 145 -2.21 5.47 -8.67
C GLN A 145 -1.75 4.45 -7.63
N ILE A 146 -1.98 4.72 -6.34
CA ILE A 146 -1.66 3.77 -5.27
C ILE A 146 -2.46 2.48 -5.40
N ARG A 147 -3.77 2.57 -5.69
CA ARG A 147 -4.58 1.36 -5.92
C ARG A 147 -4.10 0.59 -7.14
N GLU A 148 -3.78 1.28 -8.23
CA GLU A 148 -3.23 0.64 -9.42
C GLU A 148 -1.93 -0.12 -9.11
N ARG A 149 -1.03 0.48 -8.31
CA ARG A 149 0.18 -0.20 -7.83
C ARG A 149 -0.13 -1.42 -6.96
N VAL A 150 -1.10 -1.33 -6.05
CA VAL A 150 -1.55 -2.51 -5.28
C VAL A 150 -2.06 -3.60 -6.22
N THR A 151 -2.95 -3.27 -7.16
CA THR A 151 -3.49 -4.24 -8.13
C THR A 151 -2.37 -4.89 -8.96
N LYS A 152 -1.38 -4.10 -9.40
CA LYS A 152 -0.18 -4.63 -10.09
C LYS A 152 0.55 -5.63 -9.21
N VAL A 153 0.87 -5.29 -7.97
CA VAL A 153 1.57 -6.20 -7.03
C VAL A 153 0.78 -7.46 -6.75
N VAL A 154 -0.53 -7.37 -6.55
CA VAL A 154 -1.41 -8.52 -6.32
C VAL A 154 -1.43 -9.44 -7.54
N SER A 155 -1.58 -8.86 -8.74
CA SER A 155 -1.53 -9.58 -10.01
C SER A 155 -0.18 -10.25 -10.24
N TRP A 156 0.92 -9.52 -9.97
CA TRP A 156 2.30 -10.02 -10.07
C TRP A 156 2.54 -11.21 -9.16
N LEU A 157 2.08 -11.14 -7.92
CA LEU A 157 2.21 -12.25 -6.97
C LEU A 157 1.32 -13.45 -7.34
N GLN A 158 0.48 -13.37 -8.39
CA GLN A 158 -0.40 -14.43 -8.90
C GLN A 158 -1.30 -15.09 -7.84
N MET A 159 -1.47 -14.44 -6.69
CA MET A 159 -2.32 -14.93 -5.60
C MET A 159 -3.75 -14.49 -5.86
N ARG A 160 -4.54 -15.33 -6.54
CA ARG A 160 -5.99 -15.15 -6.62
C ARG A 160 -6.59 -15.35 -5.23
N ARG A 161 -6.98 -14.27 -4.56
CA ARG A 161 -7.78 -14.37 -3.35
C ARG A 161 -9.23 -14.64 -3.74
N LYS A 162 -9.78 -15.77 -3.29
CA LYS A 162 -11.21 -15.88 -3.02
C LYS A 162 -11.41 -15.60 -1.54
N ALA A 163 -11.53 -14.33 -1.16
CA ALA A 163 -11.84 -13.97 0.21
C ALA A 163 -13.03 -13.00 0.22
N ALA A 164 -14.18 -13.50 0.64
CA ALA A 164 -15.27 -12.66 1.11
C ALA A 164 -14.87 -12.16 2.51
N LEU A 165 -14.53 -10.89 2.61
CA LEU A 165 -14.20 -10.24 3.88
C LEU A 165 -15.50 -9.76 4.52
N PRO A 166 -15.78 -10.09 5.80
CA PRO A 166 -16.94 -9.54 6.48
C PRO A 166 -16.80 -8.02 6.57
N MET A 167 -17.79 -7.34 6.02
CA MET A 167 -17.94 -5.89 6.10
C MET A 167 -18.17 -5.53 7.58
N ARG A 168 -17.55 -4.45 8.06
CA ARG A 168 -17.76 -3.91 9.42
C ARG A 168 -19.28 -3.78 9.66
N ALA A 169 -19.82 -4.56 10.59
CA ALA A 169 -21.26 -4.70 10.82
C ALA A 169 -21.89 -3.45 11.47
N ASP A 170 -21.10 -2.73 12.28
CA ASP A 170 -21.56 -1.60 13.07
C ASP A 170 -21.22 -0.27 12.41
N LEU A 171 -21.95 0.08 11.35
CA LEU A 171 -21.73 1.35 10.68
C LEU A 171 -23.07 1.93 10.22
N ASP A 172 -23.56 2.91 10.98
CA ASP A 172 -24.70 3.74 10.58
C ASP A 172 -24.54 4.17 9.11
N PRO A 173 -25.60 4.01 8.29
CA PRO A 173 -25.62 4.53 6.93
C PRO A 173 -25.31 6.03 6.95
N CYS A 174 -24.58 6.49 5.93
CA CYS A 174 -24.36 7.91 5.72
C CYS A 174 -25.73 8.61 5.65
N LYS A 175 -26.11 9.39 6.68
CA LYS A 175 -27.40 10.10 6.76
C LYS A 175 -27.55 11.25 5.76
N ARG A 176 -26.56 11.50 4.87
CA ARG A 176 -26.55 12.61 3.90
C ARG A 176 -26.49 12.09 2.45
N CYS A 177 -27.55 12.36 1.68
CA CYS A 177 -27.82 11.82 0.32
C CYS A 177 -26.84 12.22 -0.81
N LYS A 178 -25.65 12.78 -0.53
CA LYS A 178 -24.68 13.22 -1.56
C LYS A 178 -23.25 12.66 -1.34
N CYS A 179 -23.11 11.64 -0.50
CA CYS A 179 -21.83 10.95 -0.35
C CYS A 179 -21.56 10.05 -1.56
N ASP A 180 -20.31 10.00 -2.03
CA ASP A 180 -19.87 9.31 -3.25
C ASP A 180 -20.36 9.92 -4.58
N SER A 181 -20.98 11.10 -4.54
CA SER A 181 -21.32 11.87 -5.73
C SER A 181 -20.06 12.34 -6.46
N VAL A 182 -20.08 12.24 -7.79
CA VAL A 182 -19.00 12.70 -8.65
C VAL A 182 -19.15 14.19 -8.91
N VAL A 183 -18.10 14.95 -8.63
CA VAL A 183 -17.97 16.35 -9.01
C VAL A 183 -16.92 16.42 -10.11
N VAL A 184 -17.32 16.90 -11.28
CA VAL A 184 -16.39 17.23 -12.36
C VAL A 184 -15.79 18.58 -12.02
N LEU A 185 -14.53 18.59 -11.61
CA LEU A 185 -13.77 19.82 -11.41
C LEU A 185 -13.09 20.21 -12.73
N PRO A 186 -12.75 21.49 -12.95
CA PRO A 186 -11.98 21.93 -14.11
C PRO A 186 -10.64 21.18 -14.25
N TRP A 187 -10.10 20.71 -13.12
CA TRP A 187 -8.92 19.85 -12.97
C TRP A 187 -9.06 19.08 -11.64
N PRO A 188 -8.69 17.79 -11.52
CA PRO A 188 -8.29 16.83 -12.56
C PRO A 188 -9.49 16.34 -13.40
N GLN A 189 -9.22 15.84 -14.62
CA GLN A 189 -10.22 15.31 -15.57
C GLN A 189 -10.95 14.05 -15.07
N PHE A 190 -10.46 13.45 -13.98
CA PHE A 190 -11.14 12.37 -13.28
C PHE A 190 -12.14 12.96 -12.30
N GLY A 191 -13.43 12.68 -12.51
CA GLY A 191 -14.49 13.11 -11.60
C GLY A 191 -14.15 12.78 -10.14
N CYS A 192 -14.10 13.80 -9.30
CA CYS A 192 -13.74 13.66 -7.90
C CYS A 192 -14.96 13.21 -7.10
N LYS A 193 -14.82 12.15 -6.31
CA LYS A 193 -15.88 11.70 -5.39
C LYS A 193 -15.86 12.55 -4.13
N VAL A 194 -17.03 13.05 -3.76
CA VAL A 194 -17.26 13.82 -2.53
C VAL A 194 -17.61 12.90 -1.38
N PHE A 195 -16.95 13.08 -0.24
CA PHE A 195 -17.28 12.37 1.00
C PHE A 195 -17.65 13.35 2.11
N CYS A 196 -18.65 12.98 2.90
CA CYS A 196 -19.12 13.79 4.03
C CYS A 196 -18.29 13.63 5.31
N SER A 197 -17.48 12.59 5.39
CA SER A 197 -16.53 12.33 6.48
C SER A 197 -15.34 11.51 5.98
N GLU A 198 -14.25 11.54 6.74
CA GLU A 198 -13.09 10.66 6.53
C GLU A 198 -13.53 9.18 6.55
N ASP A 199 -14.39 8.79 7.49
CA ASP A 199 -14.92 7.43 7.58
C ASP A 199 -15.64 7.00 6.31
N CYS A 200 -16.51 7.84 5.74
CA CYS A 200 -17.21 7.52 4.49
C CYS A 200 -16.23 7.36 3.32
N ARG A 201 -15.15 8.15 3.31
CA ARG A 201 -14.08 8.03 2.32
C ARG A 201 -13.32 6.72 2.48
N ILE A 202 -12.88 6.39 3.70
CA ILE A 202 -12.17 5.14 4.01
C ILE A 202 -13.04 3.92 3.67
N ARG A 203 -14.35 3.95 4.00
CA ARG A 203 -15.31 2.91 3.58
C ARG A 203 -15.33 2.71 2.07
N ARG A 204 -15.39 3.79 1.28
CA ARG A 204 -15.33 3.69 -0.19
C ARG A 204 -14.00 3.15 -0.67
N LYS A 205 -12.88 3.56 -0.05
CA LYS A 205 -11.53 3.03 -0.38
C LYS A 205 -11.44 1.54 -0.07
N LEU A 206 -11.95 1.08 1.07
CA LEU A 206 -12.07 -0.33 1.43
C LEU A 206 -12.88 -1.08 0.37
N LYS A 207 -14.07 -0.59 0.02
CA LYS A 207 -14.92 -1.23 -1.01
C LYS A 207 -14.18 -1.39 -2.34
N LEU A 208 -13.49 -0.34 -2.79
CA LEU A 208 -12.70 -0.36 -4.03
C LEU A 208 -11.47 -1.26 -3.95
N PHE A 209 -10.83 -1.32 -2.78
CA PHE A 209 -9.73 -2.23 -2.52
C PHE A 209 -10.21 -3.66 -2.64
N LEU A 210 -11.26 -4.05 -1.91
CA LEU A 210 -11.85 -5.39 -1.96
C LEU A 210 -12.25 -5.83 -3.37
N THR A 211 -12.87 -4.95 -4.16
CA THR A 211 -13.22 -5.25 -5.56
C THR A 211 -12.01 -5.47 -6.47
N GLY A 212 -10.82 -5.01 -6.08
CA GLY A 212 -9.58 -5.27 -6.81
C GLY A 212 -8.89 -6.59 -6.45
N PHE A 213 -9.34 -7.29 -5.39
CA PHE A 213 -8.84 -8.62 -5.00
C PHE A 213 -9.77 -9.76 -5.41
N LEU A 214 -11.05 -9.48 -5.66
CA LEU A 214 -12.06 -10.42 -6.17
C LEU A 214 -11.98 -10.50 -7.70
#